data_AF-A0AAC9TXM5-F1
#
_entry.id   AF-A0AAC9TXM5-F1
#
_cell.length_a   1.000
_cell.length_b   1.000
_cell.length_c   1.000
_cell.angle_alpha   90.00
_cell.angle_beta   90.00
_cell.angle_gamma   90.00
#
_symmetry.space_group_name_H-M   'P 1'
#
loop_
_entity.id
_entity.type
_entity.pdbx_description
1 polymer ?
#
loop_
_entity_poly.entity_id
_entity_poly.type
_entity_poly.pdbx_seq_one_letter_code
_entity_poly.pdbx_strand_id
1 'polypeptide(L)'
;MKIASLSALSLALLLTACASDPGPRMALEKTVEIDGKVLKFNGSYHDKKNILILSVNGDPIMQGRFAPYTPTQNLKANYKDFAVRSHCYFGSVLGNQGGAFGAIASIVQSSKSSTADKCELYVNEKLVDNLYF
;
A
#
# COMPACT_ATOMS: atom_id res chain seq x y z
N MET A 1 -49.94 -8.58 -47.68
CA MET A 1 -49.08 -9.41 -46.81
C MET A 1 -47.65 -8.93 -47.08
N LYS A 2 -47.02 -8.02 -46.31
CA LYS A 2 -46.49 -8.15 -44.93
C LYS A 2 -45.98 -9.58 -44.71
N ILE A 3 -44.70 -9.85 -44.44
CA ILE A 3 -43.87 -9.30 -43.37
C ILE A 3 -42.39 -9.35 -43.79
N ALA A 4 -41.64 -8.27 -43.54
CA ALA A 4 -40.20 -8.17 -43.75
C ALA A 4 -39.45 -8.87 -42.62
N SER A 5 -38.48 -9.73 -42.97
CA SER A 5 -37.69 -10.50 -42.01
C SER A 5 -36.37 -9.80 -41.67
N LEU A 6 -36.22 -9.55 -40.37
CA LEU A 6 -35.02 -9.64 -39.55
C LEU A 6 -33.67 -9.20 -40.13
N SER A 7 -33.09 -8.17 -39.52
CA SER A 7 -31.70 -8.21 -39.03
C SER A 7 -31.51 -7.14 -37.95
N ALA A 8 -31.71 -7.53 -36.69
CA ALA A 8 -31.29 -6.76 -35.54
C ALA A 8 -29.78 -6.95 -35.38
N LEU A 9 -29.01 -5.94 -35.78
CA LEU A 9 -27.56 -5.90 -35.61
C LEU A 9 -27.26 -5.62 -34.13
N SER A 10 -27.08 -6.69 -33.35
CA SER A 10 -26.67 -6.62 -31.95
C SER A 10 -25.26 -6.05 -31.86
N LEU A 11 -25.18 -4.77 -31.47
CA LEU A 11 -23.97 -4.02 -31.19
C LEU A 11 -23.36 -4.55 -29.88
N ALA A 12 -22.57 -5.62 -29.96
CA ALA A 12 -21.76 -6.09 -28.85
C ALA A 12 -20.61 -5.09 -28.62
N LEU A 13 -20.85 -4.11 -27.74
CA LEU A 13 -19.81 -3.27 -27.18
C LEU A 13 -18.85 -4.18 -26.40
N LEU A 14 -17.73 -4.52 -27.04
CA LEU A 14 -16.58 -5.12 -26.39
C LEU A 14 -16.10 -4.14 -25.32
N LEU A 15 -16.53 -4.36 -24.08
CA LEU A 15 -15.87 -3.82 -22.89
C LEU A 15 -14.51 -4.54 -22.77
N THR A 16 -13.55 -4.17 -23.62
CA THR A 16 -12.14 -4.39 -23.32
C THR A 16 -11.83 -3.50 -22.13
N ALA A 17 -12.11 -4.00 -20.93
CA ALA A 17 -11.59 -3.42 -19.70
C ALA A 17 -10.07 -3.43 -19.86
N CYS A 18 -9.50 -2.26 -20.13
CA CYS A 18 -8.06 -2.07 -20.12
C CYS A 18 -7.56 -2.66 -18.81
N ALA A 19 -6.74 -3.70 -18.88
CA ALA A 19 -5.96 -4.19 -17.75
C ALA A 19 -4.88 -3.13 -17.43
N SER A 20 -5.33 -1.96 -17.00
CA SER A 20 -4.48 -0.92 -16.44
C SER A 20 -3.91 -1.45 -15.14
N ASP A 21 -2.58 -1.40 -15.03
CA ASP A 21 -1.85 -1.63 -13.78
C ASP A 21 -2.62 -0.98 -12.61
N PRO A 22 -2.99 -1.72 -11.55
CA PRO A 22 -3.87 -1.21 -10.48
C PRO A 22 -3.32 0.00 -9.71
N GLY A 23 -2.16 0.53 -10.10
CA GLY A 23 -1.49 1.64 -9.45
C GLY A 23 -0.82 1.20 -8.16
N PRO A 24 -0.20 2.13 -7.43
CA PRO A 24 0.29 1.83 -6.09
C PRO A 24 -0.87 1.55 -5.14
N ARG A 25 -0.66 0.61 -4.21
CA ARG A 25 -1.57 0.43 -3.08
C ARG A 25 -1.42 1.61 -2.13
N MET A 26 -2.54 2.20 -1.78
CA MET A 26 -2.60 3.41 -0.96
C MET A 26 -2.95 3.05 0.47
N ALA A 27 -2.29 3.69 1.44
CA ALA A 27 -2.65 3.53 2.83
C ALA A 27 -3.98 4.23 3.14
N LEU A 28 -4.69 3.72 4.15
CA LEU A 28 -5.78 4.46 4.78
C LEU A 28 -5.19 5.68 5.52
N GLU A 29 -5.58 6.89 5.11
CA GLU A 29 -5.11 8.14 5.72
C GLU A 29 -5.41 8.16 7.22
N LYS A 30 -4.43 8.63 8.01
CA LYS A 30 -4.55 8.78 9.47
C LYS A 30 -4.30 10.21 9.87
N THR A 31 -5.22 10.75 10.66
CA THR A 31 -5.10 12.09 11.24
C THR A 31 -4.71 11.95 12.70
N VAL A 32 -3.61 12.59 13.08
CA VAL A 32 -3.09 12.61 14.46
C VAL A 32 -2.91 14.06 14.88
N GLU A 33 -3.28 14.38 16.11
CA GLU A 33 -3.00 15.68 16.72
C GLU A 33 -1.81 15.56 17.68
N ILE A 34 -0.79 16.38 17.49
CA ILE A 34 0.44 16.40 18.29
C ILE A 34 0.80 17.85 18.59
N ASP A 35 0.89 18.20 19.88
CA ASP A 35 1.21 19.56 20.34
C ASP A 35 0.31 20.63 19.70
N GLY A 36 -0.99 20.33 19.55
CA GLY A 36 -1.98 21.22 18.91
C GLY A 36 -1.85 21.36 17.39
N LYS A 37 -0.95 20.59 16.75
CA LYS A 37 -0.79 20.53 15.29
C LYS A 37 -1.41 19.24 14.76
N VAL A 38 -2.23 19.37 13.71
CA VAL A 38 -2.83 18.24 13.01
C VAL A 38 -1.89 17.75 11.91
N LEU A 39 -1.54 16.47 11.95
CA LEU A 39 -0.73 15.77 10.96
C LEU A 39 -1.57 14.70 10.28
N LYS A 40 -1.60 14.71 8.94
CA LYS A 40 -2.26 13.70 8.12
C LYS A 40 -1.22 12.77 7.49
N PHE A 41 -1.11 11.56 8.01
CA PHE A 41 -0.22 10.55 7.50
C PHE A 41 -0.88 9.73 6.40
N ASN A 42 -0.13 9.48 5.33
CA ASN A 42 -0.55 8.62 4.23
C ASN A 42 0.68 7.86 3.70
N GLY A 43 0.47 6.94 2.76
CA GLY A 43 1.55 6.26 2.07
C GLY A 43 1.09 5.60 0.78
N SER A 44 2.06 5.32 -0.09
CA SER A 44 1.87 4.57 -1.32
C SER A 44 2.92 3.47 -1.43
N TYR A 45 2.48 2.28 -1.86
CA TYR A 45 3.36 1.16 -2.13
C TYR A 45 3.25 0.72 -3.58
N HIS A 46 4.38 0.77 -4.28
CA HIS A 46 4.49 0.38 -5.68
C HIS A 46 5.00 -1.07 -5.76
N ASP A 47 4.08 -2.05 -5.84
CA ASP A 47 4.40 -3.48 -5.83
C ASP A 47 5.49 -3.86 -6.85
N LYS A 48 5.41 -3.37 -8.10
CA LYS A 48 6.39 -3.68 -9.15
C LYS A 48 7.79 -3.15 -8.88
N LYS A 49 7.89 -2.05 -8.12
CA LYS A 49 9.17 -1.39 -7.82
C LYS A 49 9.68 -1.75 -6.41
N ASN A 50 8.86 -2.42 -5.60
CA ASN A 50 9.04 -2.63 -4.17
C ASN A 50 9.36 -1.31 -3.43
N ILE A 51 8.79 -0.19 -3.87
CA ILE A 51 9.04 1.14 -3.28
C ILE A 51 7.86 1.52 -2.39
N LEU A 52 8.16 1.90 -1.16
CA LEU A 52 7.26 2.53 -0.21
C LEU A 52 7.58 4.02 -0.13
N ILE A 53 6.54 4.86 -0.18
CA ILE A 53 6.61 6.29 0.07
C ILE A 53 5.62 6.61 1.19
N LEU A 54 6.05 7.35 2.20
CA LEU A 54 5.19 7.85 3.27
C LEU A 54 5.16 9.37 3.25
N SER A 55 3.98 9.94 3.47
CA SER A 55 3.76 11.38 3.42
C SER A 55 3.09 11.92 4.67
N VAL A 56 3.29 13.22 4.92
CA VAL A 56 2.62 13.99 5.96
C VAL A 56 2.00 15.22 5.33
N ASN A 57 0.70 15.41 5.49
CA ASN A 57 -0.08 16.49 4.86
C ASN A 57 0.10 16.56 3.33
N GLY A 58 0.33 15.41 2.69
CA GLY A 58 0.59 15.32 1.25
C GLY A 58 2.05 15.43 0.84
N ASP A 59 2.94 15.90 1.73
CA ASP A 59 4.38 16.01 1.45
C ASP A 59 5.06 14.64 1.59
N PRO A 60 5.74 14.11 0.55
CA PRO A 60 6.48 12.86 0.67
C PRO A 60 7.77 13.08 1.49
N ILE A 61 7.81 12.54 2.71
CA ILE A 61 8.93 12.77 3.64
C ILE A 61 9.85 11.57 3.79
N MET A 62 9.37 10.36 3.49
CA MET A 62 10.13 9.13 3.63
C MET A 62 9.92 8.24 2.42
N GLN A 63 11.00 7.65 1.93
CA GLN A 63 10.95 6.69 0.83
C GLN A 63 11.98 5.59 1.06
N GLY A 64 11.59 4.34 0.78
CA GLY A 64 12.50 3.21 0.80
C GLY A 64 12.10 2.12 -0.20
N ARG A 65 13.07 1.32 -0.61
CA ARG A 65 12.82 0.13 -1.43
C ARG A 65 13.05 -1.12 -0.58
N PHE A 66 12.08 -2.03 -0.54
CA PHE A 66 12.29 -3.34 0.08
C PHE A 66 13.25 -4.15 -0.80
N ALA A 67 14.28 -4.71 -0.17
CA ALA A 67 15.13 -5.68 -0.82
C ALA A 67 14.36 -6.99 -1.06
N PRO A 68 14.76 -7.81 -2.04
CA PRO A 68 14.17 -9.14 -2.23
C PRO A 68 14.15 -9.93 -0.92
N TYR A 69 13.03 -10.60 -0.63
CA TYR A 69 12.83 -11.45 0.56
C TYR A 69 12.95 -10.74 1.91
N THR A 70 13.04 -9.41 1.93
CA THR A 70 13.18 -8.62 3.16
C THR A 70 11.89 -7.83 3.36
N PRO A 71 10.92 -8.33 4.16
CA PRO A 71 9.60 -7.71 4.29
C PRO A 71 9.60 -6.50 5.23
N THR A 72 10.75 -6.14 5.81
CA THR A 72 10.86 -5.05 6.78
C THR A 72 11.56 -3.84 6.16
N GLN A 73 11.04 -2.64 6.45
CA GLN A 73 11.66 -1.38 6.07
C GLN A 73 11.53 -0.38 7.21
N ASN A 74 12.65 0.23 7.61
CA ASN A 74 12.68 1.25 8.65
C ASN A 74 13.05 2.58 8.03
N LEU A 75 12.19 3.59 8.18
CA LEU A 75 12.39 4.92 7.61
C LEU A 75 12.43 5.96 8.72
N LYS A 76 13.13 7.05 8.46
CA LYS A 76 13.23 8.21 9.35
C LYS A 76 13.30 9.49 8.53
N ALA A 77 12.65 10.53 9.03
CA ALA A 77 12.71 11.87 8.48
C ALA A 77 12.42 12.91 9.56
N ASN A 78 12.68 14.17 9.26
CA ASN A 78 12.17 15.28 10.05
C ASN A 78 11.09 15.97 9.22
N TYR A 79 9.94 16.26 9.85
CA TYR A 79 8.87 17.05 9.25
C TYR A 79 8.61 18.27 10.13
N LYS A 80 9.07 19.44 9.68
CA LYS A 80 9.08 20.68 10.49
C LYS A 80 9.79 20.40 11.82
N ASP A 81 9.10 20.56 12.94
CA ASP A 81 9.63 20.38 14.29
C ASP A 81 9.51 18.94 14.82
N PHE A 82 9.03 18.01 14.00
CA PHE A 82 8.74 16.64 14.41
C PHE A 82 9.75 15.64 13.83
N ALA A 83 10.36 14.84 14.69
CA ALA A 83 11.11 13.66 14.27
C ALA A 83 10.12 12.54 13.96
N VAL A 84 10.03 12.13 12.69
CA VAL A 84 9.11 11.08 12.23
C VAL A 84 9.90 9.82 11.91
N ARG A 85 9.44 8.67 12.41
CA ARG A 85 10.00 7.36 12.09
C ARG A 85 8.90 6.40 11.72
N SER A 86 9.22 5.42 10.89
CA SER A 86 8.30 4.34 10.60
C SER A 86 8.99 2.98 10.66
N HIS A 87 8.32 2.00 11.25
CA HIS A 87 8.71 0.60 11.18
C HIS A 87 7.66 -0.15 10.35
N CYS A 88 8.04 -0.58 9.16
CA CYS A 88 7.13 -1.17 8.20
C CYS A 88 7.37 -2.66 8.04
N TYR A 89 6.29 -3.43 7.97
CA TYR A 89 6.30 -4.84 7.61
C TYR A 89 5.30 -5.10 6.49
N PHE A 90 5.80 -5.59 5.36
CA PHE A 90 5.04 -5.86 4.15
C PHE A 90 5.15 -7.35 3.83
N GLY A 91 4.15 -8.13 4.25
CA GLY A 91 4.06 -9.55 3.95
C GLY A 91 3.92 -9.82 2.44
N SER A 92 3.36 -8.88 1.69
CA SER A 92 3.27 -8.94 0.22
C SER A 92 4.64 -9.06 -0.48
N VAL A 93 5.71 -8.53 0.13
CA VAL A 93 7.09 -8.68 -0.38
C VAL A 93 7.50 -10.16 -0.44
N LEU A 94 6.99 -10.98 0.46
CA LEU A 94 7.21 -12.43 0.47
C LEU A 94 6.20 -13.16 -0.44
N GLY A 95 4.93 -12.73 -0.43
CA GLY A 95 3.85 -13.37 -1.19
C GLY A 95 3.96 -13.24 -2.71
N ASN A 96 4.47 -12.11 -3.22
CA ASN A 96 4.58 -11.83 -4.66
C ASN A 96 5.63 -12.69 -5.39
N GLN A 97 6.37 -13.55 -4.70
CA GLN A 97 7.40 -14.40 -5.33
C GLN A 97 6.93 -15.83 -5.65
N GLY A 98 5.81 -16.29 -5.12
CA GLY A 98 5.29 -17.64 -5.38
C GLY A 98 6.20 -18.79 -4.90
N GLY A 99 5.72 -20.04 -5.03
CA GLY A 99 6.49 -21.25 -4.69
C GLY A 99 6.66 -21.52 -3.19
N ALA A 100 7.74 -22.22 -2.82
CA ALA A 100 8.03 -22.62 -1.43
C ALA A 100 8.10 -21.44 -0.44
N PHE A 101 8.46 -20.24 -0.92
CA PHE A 101 8.48 -19.01 -0.12
C PHE A 101 7.09 -18.45 0.16
N GLY A 102 6.09 -18.72 -0.69
CA GLY A 102 4.69 -18.43 -0.41
C GLY A 102 4.17 -19.25 0.78
N ALA A 103 4.57 -20.52 0.89
CA ALA A 103 4.23 -21.37 2.03
C ALA A 103 4.91 -20.89 3.33
N ILE A 104 6.18 -20.46 3.25
CA ILE A 104 6.89 -19.86 4.40
C ILE A 104 6.26 -18.52 4.80
N ALA A 105 5.86 -17.70 3.83
CA ALA A 105 5.12 -16.46 4.08
C ALA A 105 3.81 -16.74 4.81
N SER A 106 3.07 -17.81 4.46
CA SER A 106 1.87 -18.22 5.19
C SER A 106 2.15 -18.64 6.63
N ILE A 107 3.29 -19.29 6.91
CA ILE A 107 3.70 -19.70 8.26
C ILE A 107 4.16 -18.49 9.09
N VAL A 108 4.92 -17.56 8.49
CA VAL A 108 5.35 -16.33 9.16
C VAL A 108 4.16 -15.40 9.40
N GLN A 109 3.26 -15.26 8.43
CA GLN A 109 2.03 -14.48 8.56
C GLN A 109 1.06 -15.08 9.58
N SER A 110 0.92 -16.41 9.66
CA SER A 110 0.09 -17.07 10.67
C SER A 110 0.66 -16.92 12.08
N SER A 111 1.99 -16.96 12.22
CA SER A 111 2.68 -16.75 13.52
C SER A 111 2.64 -15.29 14.03
N LYS A 112 2.57 -14.30 13.13
CA LYS A 112 2.52 -12.87 13.49
C LYS A 112 1.10 -12.30 13.61
N SER A 113 0.05 -13.08 13.32
CA SER A 113 -1.36 -12.63 13.32
C SER A 113 -1.60 -11.36 12.47
N SER A 114 -0.70 -11.07 11.52
CA SER A 114 -0.76 -9.86 10.71
C SER A 114 -0.30 -10.19 9.30
N THR A 115 -1.29 -10.44 8.45
CA THR A 115 -1.15 -10.56 6.99
C THR A 115 -1.14 -9.20 6.30
N ALA A 116 -1.53 -8.15 7.01
CA ALA A 116 -1.68 -6.82 6.46
C ALA A 116 -0.32 -6.11 6.37
N ASP A 117 -0.07 -5.52 5.21
CA ASP A 117 1.06 -4.63 5.03
C ASP A 117 0.82 -3.37 5.87
N LYS A 118 1.75 -3.08 6.78
CA LYS A 118 1.58 -1.99 7.73
C LYS A 118 2.85 -1.23 8.02
N CYS A 119 2.70 0.00 8.46
CA CYS A 119 3.76 0.83 9.03
C CYS A 119 3.33 1.37 10.39
N GLU A 120 4.08 1.04 11.43
CA GLU A 120 4.00 1.70 12.74
C GLU A 120 4.63 3.08 12.62
N LEU A 121 3.87 4.12 12.96
CA LEU A 121 4.29 5.51 12.87
C LEU A 121 4.69 6.04 14.24
N TYR A 122 5.87 6.63 14.31
CA TYR A 122 6.39 7.26 15.50
C TYR A 122 6.64 8.73 15.24
N VAL A 123 6.21 9.57 16.18
CA VAL A 123 6.55 10.99 16.21
C VAL A 123 7.19 11.30 17.55
N ASN A 124 8.38 11.89 17.52
CA ASN A 124 9.19 12.17 18.71
C ASN A 124 9.31 10.93 19.61
N GLU A 125 9.63 9.80 18.97
CA GLU A 125 9.82 8.46 19.57
C GLU A 125 8.56 7.80 20.19
N LYS A 126 7.40 8.44 20.12
CA LYS A 126 6.13 7.87 20.57
C LYS A 126 5.37 7.25 19.41
N LEU A 127 4.88 6.02 19.58
CA LEU A 127 3.97 5.40 18.63
C LEU A 127 2.67 6.21 18.61
N VAL A 128 2.27 6.69 17.44
CA VAL A 128 1.08 7.53 17.29
C VAL A 128 -0.04 6.84 16.52
N ASP A 129 0.29 6.00 15.52
CA ASP A 129 -0.70 5.24 14.76
C ASP A 129 -0.04 4.12 13.92
N ASN A 130 -0.86 3.38 13.17
CA ASN A 130 -0.47 2.43 12.15
C ASN A 130 -1.11 2.81 10.80
N LEU A 131 -0.30 2.87 9.74
CA LEU A 131 -0.79 2.89 8.36
C LEU A 131 -0.98 1.47 7.87
N TYR A 132 -2.12 1.16 7.28
CA TYR A 132 -2.43 -0.12 6.65
C TYR A 132 -2.60 0.08 5.15
N PHE A 133 -2.03 -0.84 4.36
CA PHE A 133 -1.93 -0.81 2.89
C PHE A 133 -2.57 -2.05 2.25
#